data_AF-A0A1S8WM31-F1
#
_entry.id   AF-A0A1S8WM31-F1
#
_cell.length_a   1.000
_cell.length_b   1.000
_cell.length_c   1.000
_cell.angle_alpha   90.00
_cell.angle_beta   90.00
_cell.angle_gamma   90.00
#
_symmetry.space_group_name_H-M   'P 1'
#
loop_
_entity.id
_entity.type
_entity.pdbx_description
1 polymer ?
#
loop_
_entity_poly.entity_id
_entity_poly.type
_entity_poly.pdbx_seq_one_letter_code
_entity_poly.pdbx_strand_id
1 'polypeptide(L)'
;SSGRQLIRRIRTKNLHDPIASNYYPVINRILIKGAGETSPESPPLALAVYTDRPQGGSSLEQGQLELMVHRRLVRDDGLGVNEALMEQGVDNHGRLPSYKSTQSLMNGDK
;
A
#
# COMPACT_ATOMS: atom_id res chain seq x y z
N SER A 1 3.13 -0.74 14.29
CA SER A 1 3.83 0.55 14.18
C SER A 1 2.88 1.59 13.63
N SER A 2 2.48 2.56 14.45
CA SER A 2 1.53 3.62 14.09
C SER A 2 2.26 4.78 13.38
N GLY A 3 2.95 4.49 12.28
CA GLY A 3 3.69 5.48 11.48
C GLY A 3 5.07 5.88 12.00
N ARG A 4 5.53 5.33 13.13
CA ARG A 4 6.82 5.70 13.77
C ARG A 4 8.00 4.86 13.29
N GLN A 5 7.82 3.54 13.22
CA GLN A 5 8.87 2.59 12.87
C GLN A 5 8.53 1.86 11.57
N LEU A 6 9.54 1.57 10.74
CA LEU A 6 9.35 0.68 9.59
C LEU A 6 9.38 -0.77 10.05
N ILE A 7 8.44 -1.58 9.57
CA ILE A 7 8.38 -3.02 9.82
C ILE A 7 8.60 -3.72 8.48
N ARG A 8 9.58 -4.63 8.42
CA ARG A 8 9.83 -5.45 7.23
C ARG A 8 8.66 -6.43 7.03
N ARG A 9 8.15 -6.51 5.80
CA ARG A 9 7.12 -7.47 5.40
C ARG A 9 7.69 -8.44 4.38
N ILE A 10 7.23 -9.69 4.41
CA ILE A 10 7.61 -10.76 3.50
C ILE A 10 6.32 -11.31 2.89
N ARG A 11 6.24 -11.34 1.56
CA ARG A 11 5.09 -11.87 0.83
C ARG A 11 5.00 -13.38 1.01
N THR A 12 3.83 -13.88 1.40
CA THR A 12 3.56 -15.32 1.54
C THR A 12 2.51 -15.76 0.51
N LYS A 13 2.83 -16.76 -0.32
CA LYS A 13 1.93 -17.23 -1.39
C LYS A 13 0.94 -18.32 -0.96
N ASN A 14 1.22 -19.05 0.12
CA ASN A 14 0.47 -20.23 0.53
C ASN A 14 -0.65 -19.90 1.53
N LEU A 15 -1.32 -18.76 1.34
CA LEU A 15 -2.43 -18.30 2.18
C LEU A 15 -3.75 -18.53 1.46
N HIS A 16 -4.85 -18.66 2.21
CA HIS A 16 -6.19 -18.85 1.66
C HIS A 16 -6.58 -17.75 0.67
N ASP A 17 -6.23 -16.51 0.99
CA ASP A 17 -6.29 -15.38 0.05
C ASP A 17 -4.87 -14.79 -0.10
N PRO A 18 -4.14 -15.14 -1.17
CA PRO A 18 -2.75 -14.72 -1.37
C PRO A 18 -2.62 -13.22 -1.67
N ILE A 19 -3.70 -12.53 -2.05
CA ILE A 19 -3.66 -11.10 -2.32
C ILE A 19 -4.01 -10.35 -1.04
N ALA A 20 -5.23 -10.55 -0.52
CA ALA A 20 -5.73 -9.77 0.62
C ALA A 20 -4.86 -9.94 1.86
N SER A 21 -4.32 -11.14 2.09
CA SER A 21 -3.48 -11.42 3.27
C SER A 21 -2.11 -10.74 3.23
N ASN A 22 -1.65 -10.30 2.05
CA ASN A 22 -0.40 -9.58 1.88
C ASN A 22 -0.60 -8.05 1.83
N TYR A 23 -1.83 -7.54 2.01
CA TYR A 23 -2.08 -6.12 2.17
C TYR A 23 -1.84 -5.69 3.62
N TYR A 24 -1.11 -4.59 3.78
CA TYR A 24 -0.78 -4.03 5.09
C TYR A 24 -1.21 -2.56 5.20
N PRO A 25 -1.50 -2.07 6.41
CA PRO A 25 -1.75 -0.65 6.63
C PRO A 25 -0.47 0.17 6.41
N VAL A 26 -0.54 1.11 5.47
CA VAL A 26 0.47 2.11 5.15
C VAL A 26 0.02 3.44 5.72
N ILE A 27 0.56 3.84 6.87
CA ILE A 27 0.13 5.06 7.57
C ILE A 27 0.84 6.30 7.02
N ASN A 28 2.17 6.23 6.85
CA ASN A 28 2.99 7.37 6.45
C ASN A 28 3.80 7.10 5.17
N ARG A 29 4.36 5.88 5.05
CA ARG A 29 5.21 5.51 3.91
C ARG A 29 5.33 4.00 3.74
N ILE A 30 5.58 3.59 2.51
CA ILE A 30 5.98 2.23 2.12
C ILE A 30 7.29 2.31 1.33
N LEU A 31 8.15 1.29 1.48
CA LEU A 31 9.50 1.26 0.89
C LEU A 31 9.74 -0.11 0.26
N ILE A 32 10.33 -0.13 -0.93
CA ILE A 32 10.95 -1.31 -1.52
C ILE A 32 12.42 -1.02 -1.78
N LYS A 33 13.27 -2.02 -1.54
CA LYS A 33 14.70 -1.94 -1.76
C LYS A 33 15.07 -2.87 -2.91
N GLY A 34 15.89 -2.37 -3.84
CA GLY A 34 16.35 -3.09 -5.02
C GLY A 34 17.53 -4.01 -4.74
N ALA A 35 17.92 -4.78 -5.76
CA ALA A 35 18.98 -5.80 -5.69
C ALA A 35 20.38 -5.26 -5.35
N GLY A 36 20.60 -3.95 -5.39
CA GLY A 36 21.84 -3.32 -4.94
C GLY A 36 22.13 -3.49 -3.45
N GLU A 37 21.17 -3.93 -2.62
CA GLU A 37 21.48 -4.42 -1.26
C GLU A 37 22.26 -5.74 -1.26
N THR A 38 22.16 -6.54 -2.34
CA THR A 38 22.72 -7.89 -2.43
C THR A 38 23.91 -8.03 -3.38
N SER A 39 24.15 -7.03 -4.25
CA SER A 39 25.30 -6.99 -5.15
C SER A 39 26.26 -5.87 -4.73
N PRO A 40 27.53 -6.19 -4.40
CA PRO A 40 28.53 -5.17 -4.06
C PRO A 40 28.89 -4.25 -5.24
N GLU A 41 28.48 -4.59 -6.47
CA GLU A 41 28.79 -3.82 -7.68
C GLU A 41 27.67 -2.85 -8.10
N SER A 42 26.49 -2.93 -7.46
CA SER A 42 25.35 -2.07 -7.77
C SER A 42 25.02 -1.19 -6.58
N PRO A 43 24.83 0.14 -6.75
CA PRO A 43 24.46 1.00 -5.64
C PRO A 43 23.11 0.55 -5.06
N PRO A 44 22.94 0.55 -3.72
CA PRO A 44 21.69 0.18 -3.12
C PRO A 44 20.63 1.21 -3.51
N LEU A 45 19.64 0.76 -4.27
CA LEU A 45 18.52 1.58 -4.73
C LEU A 45 17.32 1.31 -3.83
N ALA A 46 16.63 2.35 -3.39
CA ALA A 46 15.35 2.20 -2.71
C ALA A 46 14.32 3.18 -3.26
N LEU A 47 13.07 2.71 -3.37
CA LEU A 47 11.93 3.52 -3.74
C LEU A 47 11.01 3.64 -2.52
N ALA A 48 10.80 4.87 -2.07
CA ALA A 48 9.86 5.21 -1.01
C ALA A 48 8.65 5.94 -1.58
N VAL A 49 7.47 5.57 -1.12
CA VAL A 49 6.21 6.28 -1.40
C VAL A 49 5.66 6.80 -0.07
N TYR A 50 5.48 8.11 0.02
CA TYR A 50 4.86 8.80 1.14
C TYR A 50 3.40 9.10 0.81
N THR A 51 2.50 8.81 1.75
CA THR A 51 1.06 8.99 1.56
C THR A 51 0.55 10.17 2.39
N ASP A 52 -0.45 10.89 1.89
CA ASP A 52 -1.09 11.99 2.61
C ASP A 52 -2.10 11.51 3.68
N ARG A 53 -2.44 10.22 3.65
CA ARG A 53 -3.36 9.54 4.58
C ARG A 53 -3.03 8.06 4.72
N PRO A 54 -3.62 7.38 5.73
CA PRO A 54 -3.54 5.93 5.83
C PRO A 54 -4.22 5.24 4.65
N GLN A 55 -3.52 4.29 4.03
CA GLN A 55 -4.01 3.47 2.92
C GLN A 55 -3.63 2.01 3.13
N GLY A 56 -4.25 1.10 2.37
CA GLY A 56 -3.75 -0.27 2.26
C GLY A 56 -2.68 -0.34 1.16
N GLY A 57 -1.63 -1.13 1.35
CA GLY A 57 -0.60 -1.32 0.32
C GLY A 57 0.12 -2.64 0.43
N SER A 58 0.77 -3.03 -0.66
CA SER A 58 1.51 -4.28 -0.75
C SER A 58 2.64 -4.22 -1.78
N SER A 59 3.38 -5.32 -1.87
CA SER A 59 4.28 -5.67 -2.96
C SER A 59 3.91 -7.09 -3.39
N LEU A 60 2.98 -7.18 -4.34
CA LEU A 60 2.47 -8.46 -4.83
C LEU A 60 3.42 -9.11 -5.83
N GLU A 61 4.32 -8.36 -6.45
CA GLU A 61 5.39 -8.88 -7.30
C GLU A 61 6.74 -8.23 -6.96
N GLN A 62 7.83 -8.90 -7.36
CA GLN A 62 9.17 -8.42 -7.08
C GLN A 62 9.43 -7.09 -7.80
N GLY A 63 9.96 -6.10 -7.06
CA GLY A 63 10.25 -4.78 -7.62
C GLY A 63 9.01 -3.89 -7.77
N GLN A 64 7.84 -4.35 -7.34
CA GLN A 64 6.59 -3.57 -7.42
C GLN A 64 6.10 -3.15 -6.05
N LEU A 65 5.41 -2.01 -6.03
CA LEU A 65 4.67 -1.48 -4.90
C LEU A 65 3.29 -1.02 -5.40
N GLU A 66 2.27 -1.26 -4.59
CA GLU A 66 0.91 -0.82 -4.87
C GLU A 66 0.24 -0.24 -3.62
N LEU A 67 -0.70 0.68 -3.86
CA LEU A 67 -1.53 1.33 -2.85
C LEU A 67 -2.99 1.27 -3.30
N MET A 68 -3.86 0.84 -2.39
CA MET A 68 -5.29 0.92 -2.59
C MET A 68 -5.74 2.36 -2.40
N VAL A 69 -6.02 3.02 -3.52
CA VAL A 69 -6.45 4.42 -3.54
C VAL A 69 -7.87 4.51 -2.97
N HIS A 70 -8.83 3.83 -3.58
CA HIS A 70 -10.25 3.89 -3.21
C HIS A 70 -10.90 2.50 -3.33
N ARG A 71 -11.96 2.26 -2.55
CA ARG A 71 -12.77 1.03 -2.63
C ARG A 71 -14.25 1.34 -2.55
N ARG A 72 -15.05 0.64 -3.36
CA ARG A 72 -16.51 0.69 -3.37
C ARG A 72 -17.03 -0.73 -3.49
N LEU A 73 -17.95 -1.12 -2.61
CA LEU A 73 -18.57 -2.44 -2.60
C LEU A 73 -20.07 -2.30 -2.82
N VAL A 74 -20.64 -3.23 -3.59
CA VAL A 74 -22.08 -3.28 -3.88
C VAL A 74 -22.86 -4.16 -2.91
N ARG A 75 -22.15 -4.84 -2.00
CA ARG A 75 -22.69 -5.75 -0.98
C ARG A 75 -21.98 -5.50 0.35
N ASP A 76 -22.71 -5.68 1.44
CA ASP A 76 -22.19 -5.73 2.80
C ASP A 76 -21.37 -7.01 3.01
N ASP A 77 -20.40 -6.96 3.93
CA ASP A 77 -19.51 -8.09 4.24
C ASP A 77 -20.00 -8.93 5.43
N GLY A 78 -21.14 -8.59 6.03
CA GLY A 78 -21.75 -9.32 7.13
C GLY A 78 -21.08 -9.09 8.49
N LEU A 79 -20.21 -8.07 8.61
CA LEU A 79 -19.43 -7.82 9.82
C LEU A 79 -20.08 -6.79 10.78
N GLY A 80 -21.36 -6.49 10.58
CA GLY A 80 -22.22 -5.80 11.56
C GLY A 80 -22.61 -4.37 11.23
N VAL A 81 -22.10 -3.79 10.14
CA VAL A 81 -22.53 -2.45 9.68
C VAL A 81 -23.85 -2.52 8.91
N ASN A 82 -24.14 -3.66 8.25
CA ASN A 82 -25.37 -3.91 7.49
C ASN A 82 -25.61 -2.91 6.35
N GLU A 83 -24.54 -2.39 5.76
CA GLU A 83 -24.59 -1.48 4.62
C GLU A 83 -23.47 -1.79 3.65
N ALA A 84 -23.75 -1.70 2.35
CA ALA A 84 -22.70 -1.82 1.36
C ALA A 84 -21.79 -0.58 1.42
N LEU A 85 -20.48 -0.76 1.22
CA LEU A 85 -19.53 0.36 1.15
C LEU A 85 -19.71 1.15 -0.16
N MET A 86 -20.77 1.95 -0.23
CA MET A 86 -21.21 2.66 -1.42
C MET A 86 -21.45 4.13 -1.12
N GLU A 87 -20.38 4.86 -0.78
CA GLU A 87 -20.49 6.28 -0.49
C GLU A 87 -20.88 7.09 -1.74
N GLN A 88 -21.95 7.88 -1.62
CA GLN A 88 -22.42 8.80 -2.63
C GLN A 88 -22.00 10.23 -2.27
N GLY A 89 -21.67 11.03 -3.28
CA GLY A 89 -21.48 12.46 -3.18
C GLY A 89 -22.81 13.20 -3.04
N VAL A 90 -22.72 14.52 -2.85
CA VAL A 90 -23.88 15.42 -2.68
C VAL A 90 -24.80 15.41 -3.91
N ASP A 91 -24.23 15.11 -5.08
CA ASP A 91 -24.90 14.98 -6.36
C ASP A 91 -25.51 13.58 -6.62
N ASN A 92 -25.49 12.69 -5.62
CA ASN A 92 -25.88 11.28 -5.73
C ASN A 92 -25.04 10.47 -6.76
N HIS A 93 -23.90 10.99 -7.20
CA HIS A 93 -22.89 10.23 -7.93
C HIS A 93 -21.88 9.63 -6.95
N GLY A 94 -21.06 8.68 -7.41
CA GLY A 94 -20.04 8.10 -6.54
C GLY A 94 -19.09 9.17 -6.02
N ARG A 95 -18.81 9.18 -4.71
CA ARG A 95 -17.85 10.14 -4.15
C ARG A 95 -16.48 9.95 -4.82
N LEU A 96 -15.87 11.07 -5.24
CA LEU A 96 -14.54 11.11 -5.83
C LEU A 96 -13.52 11.65 -4.81
N PRO A 97 -12.79 10.78 -4.10
CA PRO A 97 -11.73 11.21 -3.21
C PRO A 97 -10.48 11.66 -3.98
N SER A 98 -9.81 12.71 -3.48
CA SER A 98 -8.51 13.17 -3.98
C SER A 98 -7.39 12.60 -3.11
N TYR A 99 -6.31 12.15 -3.75
CA TYR A 99 -5.15 11.55 -3.08
C TYR A 99 -3.88 12.20 -3.56
N LYS A 100 -2.95 12.44 -2.64
CA LYS A 100 -1.59 12.89 -2.96
C LYS A 100 -0.59 11.89 -2.39
N SER A 101 0.41 11.58 -3.19
CA SER A 101 1.58 10.82 -2.75
C SER A 101 2.85 11.44 -3.33
N THR A 102 3.94 11.32 -2.58
CA THR A 102 5.27 11.76 -3.02
C THR A 102 6.15 10.53 -3.15
N GLN A 103 6.78 10.39 -4.31
CA GLN A 103 7.72 9.30 -4.59
C GLN A 103 9.15 9.83 -4.45
N SER A 104 10.00 9.07 -3.76
CA SER A 104 11.40 9.41 -3.57
C SER A 104 12.24 8.21 -3.94
N LEU A 105 13.16 8.42 -4.89
CA LEU A 105 14.21 7.48 -5.23
C LEU A 105 15.44 7.81 -4.40
N MET A 106 15.87 6.87 -3.59
CA MET A 106 17.06 6.99 -2.75
C MET A 106 18.16 6.15 -3.38
N ASN A 107 19.23 6.82 -3.80
CA ASN A 107 20.50 6.16 -4.06
C ASN A 107 21.21 6.07 -2.72
N GLY A 108 21.72 4.90 -2.34
CA GLY A 108 22.61 4.83 -1.20
C GLY A 108 23.89 5.56 -1.54
N ASP A 109 24.03 6.76 -0.97
CA ASP A 109 25.36 7.31 -0.72
C ASP A 109 26.09 6.34 0.21
N LYS A 110 27.35 6.07 -0.11
CA LYS A 110 28.22 5.12 0.60
C LYS A 110 28.23 5.34 2.11
#